data_AF-A0A3R7WF69-F1
#
_entry.id   AF-A0A3R7WF69-F1
#
_cell.length_a   1.000
_cell.length_b   1.000
_cell.length_c   1.000
_cell.angle_alpha   90.00
_cell.angle_beta   90.00
_cell.angle_gamma   90.00
#
_symmetry.space_group_name_H-M   'P 1'
#
loop_
_entity.id
_entity.type
_entity.pdbx_description
1 polymer ?
#
loop_
_entity_poly.entity_id
_entity_poly.type
_entity_poly.pdbx_seq_one_letter_code
_entity_poly.pdbx_strand_id
1 'polypeptide(L)'
;MWSEPDASRFAVRGPNYLVDKKKTPSKKARFRLVGVDLFAFDNEKERYNLANRPGSHVQTAPGFTFIINMIIPSPNNLSMVLLFVFYFQPDSPTLLDENSPFSDLLADFLDGDDAFRNSRFKLIPTVVEGTFIVKQAVGSVPTLLGNKLSCPYHRGPNYFEVDIDISSNSVANTVVGMVKGVTKVLVVDLAFLLESQSEEELPEAILGTVRLQNVSLDNPLRVPALQT
;
A
#
# COMPACT_ATOMS: atom_id res chain seq x y z
N MET A 1 5.75 -15.33 4.19
CA MET A 1 5.09 -15.68 2.91
C MET A 1 4.06 -14.60 2.62
N TRP A 2 3.81 -14.29 1.35
CA TRP A 2 2.76 -13.36 0.96
C TRP A 2 1.71 -14.05 0.09
N SER A 3 0.50 -13.51 0.08
CA SER A 3 -0.58 -13.96 -0.80
C SER A 3 -1.53 -12.80 -1.10
N GLU A 4 -2.42 -12.95 -2.06
CA GLU A 4 -3.47 -11.97 -2.36
C GLU A 4 -4.80 -12.42 -1.72
N PRO A 5 -5.27 -11.79 -0.62
CA PRO A 5 -6.55 -12.13 -0.02
C PRO A 5 -7.73 -11.59 -0.84
N ASP A 6 -8.88 -12.26 -0.76
CA ASP A 6 -10.10 -11.83 -1.44
C ASP A 6 -10.55 -10.44 -0.96
N ALA A 7 -10.72 -9.52 -1.92
CA ALA A 7 -11.15 -8.15 -1.69
C ALA A 7 -12.56 -8.04 -1.07
N SER A 8 -13.42 -9.04 -1.27
CA SER A 8 -14.76 -9.09 -0.67
C SER A 8 -14.75 -9.15 0.87
N ARG A 9 -13.60 -9.50 1.46
CA ARG A 9 -13.40 -9.48 2.92
C ARG A 9 -13.41 -8.05 3.49
N PHE A 10 -13.22 -7.03 2.67
CA PHE A 10 -13.16 -5.63 3.08
C PHE A 10 -14.48 -4.93 2.79
N ALA A 11 -14.98 -4.20 3.78
CA ALA A 11 -16.17 -3.37 3.64
C ALA A 11 -15.82 -1.98 3.12
N VAL A 12 -16.37 -1.62 1.96
CA VAL A 12 -16.13 -0.35 1.24
C VAL A 12 -17.42 0.46 1.13
N ARG A 13 -17.33 1.74 0.78
CA ARG A 13 -18.53 2.60 0.59
C ARG A 13 -19.39 2.05 -0.55
N GLY A 14 -20.65 1.72 -0.26
CA GLY A 14 -21.62 1.26 -1.25
C GLY A 14 -22.14 2.40 -2.15
N PRO A 15 -22.98 2.09 -3.16
CA PRO A 15 -23.44 3.07 -4.16
C PRO A 15 -24.12 4.32 -3.57
N ASN A 16 -24.85 4.17 -2.47
CA ASN A 16 -25.61 5.26 -1.83
C ASN A 16 -24.97 5.73 -0.51
N TYR A 17 -23.68 5.42 -0.28
CA TYR A 17 -23.02 5.64 1.02
C TYR A 17 -23.11 7.09 1.50
N LEU A 18 -23.06 8.08 0.61
CA LEU A 18 -23.15 9.49 1.03
C LEU A 18 -24.47 9.82 1.71
N VAL A 19 -25.56 9.10 1.37
CA VAL A 19 -26.90 9.23 1.96
C VAL A 19 -27.09 8.28 3.14
N ASP A 20 -26.84 6.98 2.95
CA ASP A 20 -27.23 5.94 3.93
C ASP A 20 -26.12 5.51 4.89
N LYS A 21 -24.87 5.93 4.63
CA LYS A 21 -23.64 5.53 5.34
C LYS A 21 -23.42 4.01 5.40
N LYS A 22 -24.01 3.24 4.48
CA LYS A 22 -23.90 1.77 4.45
C LYS A 22 -22.70 1.32 3.64
N LYS A 23 -21.84 0.53 4.29
CA LYS A 23 -20.74 -0.17 3.63
C LYS A 23 -21.18 -1.53 3.15
N THR A 24 -20.62 -1.98 2.04
CA THR A 24 -20.84 -3.30 1.46
C THR A 24 -19.51 -4.01 1.26
N PRO A 25 -19.48 -5.36 1.25
CA PRO A 25 -18.32 -6.11 0.77
C PRO A 25 -17.84 -5.57 -0.58
N SER A 26 -16.53 -5.43 -0.76
CA SER A 26 -15.99 -4.99 -2.04
C SER A 26 -16.19 -6.05 -3.12
N LYS A 27 -16.15 -5.58 -4.37
CA LYS A 27 -15.97 -6.47 -5.52
C LYS A 27 -14.51 -6.93 -5.59
N LYS A 28 -14.17 -7.69 -6.63
CA LYS A 28 -12.79 -8.07 -6.94
C LYS A 28 -11.89 -6.81 -7.00
N ALA A 29 -10.67 -6.92 -6.48
CA ALA A 29 -9.66 -5.87 -6.61
C ALA A 29 -9.35 -5.58 -8.08
N ARG A 30 -9.12 -4.32 -8.40
CA ARG A 30 -8.84 -3.84 -9.78
C ARG A 30 -7.39 -4.02 -10.21
N PHE A 31 -6.51 -4.33 -9.25
CA PHE A 31 -5.15 -4.76 -9.50
C PHE A 31 -4.87 -6.09 -8.82
N ARG A 32 -3.99 -6.87 -9.45
CA ARG A 32 -3.46 -8.14 -8.96
C ARG A 32 -2.08 -7.93 -8.37
N LEU A 33 -1.83 -8.54 -7.23
CA LEU A 33 -0.52 -8.59 -6.61
C LEU A 33 0.38 -9.55 -7.39
N VAL A 34 1.45 -9.04 -7.99
CA VAL A 34 2.38 -9.83 -8.81
C VAL A 34 3.72 -10.08 -8.12
N GLY A 35 4.03 -9.33 -7.07
CA GLY A 35 5.26 -9.53 -6.32
C GLY A 35 5.27 -8.77 -5.00
N VAL A 36 6.06 -9.26 -4.05
CA VAL A 36 6.39 -8.57 -2.81
C VAL A 36 7.86 -8.77 -2.52
N ASP A 37 8.59 -7.67 -2.35
CA ASP A 37 9.98 -7.68 -1.91
C ASP A 37 10.11 -7.07 -0.51
N LEU A 38 11.10 -7.56 0.24
CA LEU A 38 11.52 -6.98 1.51
C LEU A 38 12.97 -6.51 1.37
N PHE A 39 13.16 -5.20 1.25
CA PHE A 39 14.47 -4.59 1.11
C PHE A 39 14.99 -4.02 2.43
N ALA A 40 16.32 -3.94 2.51
CA ALA A 40 17.03 -3.19 3.54
C ALA A 40 18.00 -2.21 2.90
N PHE A 41 17.99 -0.97 3.39
CA PHE A 41 18.91 0.10 2.99
C PHE A 41 19.70 0.58 4.20
N ASP A 42 20.97 0.88 4.00
CA ASP A 42 21.86 1.47 5.02
C ASP A 42 21.79 3.01 5.04
N ASN A 43 21.22 3.61 3.99
CA ASN A 43 21.05 5.05 3.86
C ASN A 43 19.56 5.39 3.75
N GLU A 44 19.07 6.17 4.70
CA GLU A 44 17.68 6.61 4.73
C GLU A 44 17.25 7.38 3.48
N LYS A 45 18.16 8.09 2.81
CA LYS A 45 17.80 8.86 1.60
C LYS A 45 17.49 7.97 0.41
N GLU A 46 17.92 6.71 0.45
CA GLU A 46 17.78 5.75 -0.64
C GLU A 46 16.48 4.95 -0.59
N ARG A 47 15.64 5.20 0.41
CA ARG A 47 14.39 4.47 0.68
C ARG A 47 13.19 4.93 -0.17
N TYR A 48 13.36 5.93 -1.01
CA TYR A 48 12.29 6.48 -1.84
C TYR A 48 12.55 6.23 -3.33
N ASN A 49 11.50 6.27 -4.14
CA ASN A 49 11.55 6.17 -5.60
C ASN A 49 12.37 4.96 -6.12
N LEU A 50 12.07 3.78 -5.58
CA LEU A 50 12.79 2.54 -5.88
C LEU A 50 12.64 2.11 -7.35
N ALA A 51 11.49 2.37 -7.97
CA ALA A 51 11.27 2.06 -9.38
C ALA A 51 12.20 2.84 -10.32
N ASN A 52 12.66 4.04 -9.92
CA ASN A 52 13.61 4.81 -10.72
C ASN A 52 15.07 4.35 -10.54
N ARG A 53 15.36 3.45 -9.61
CA ARG A 53 16.74 2.97 -9.40
C ARG A 53 17.23 2.13 -10.59
N PRO A 54 18.48 2.30 -11.02
CA PRO A 54 19.07 1.46 -12.06
C PRO A 54 18.95 -0.03 -11.73
N GLY A 55 18.47 -0.82 -12.68
CA GLY A 55 18.28 -2.26 -12.51
C GLY A 55 16.97 -2.66 -11.80
N SER A 56 16.07 -1.71 -11.51
CA SER A 56 14.73 -2.04 -11.04
C SER A 56 13.95 -2.81 -12.11
N HIS A 57 13.43 -3.99 -11.74
CA HIS A 57 12.65 -4.85 -12.65
C HIS A 57 11.42 -4.16 -13.24
N VAL A 58 10.89 -3.15 -12.54
CA VAL A 58 9.76 -2.32 -12.97
C VAL A 58 10.07 -1.58 -14.27
N GLN A 59 11.30 -1.11 -14.45
CA GLN A 59 11.71 -0.39 -15.66
C GLN A 59 11.60 -1.26 -16.92
N THR A 60 11.67 -2.58 -16.73
CA THR A 60 11.56 -3.59 -17.80
C THR A 60 10.23 -4.33 -17.79
N ALA A 61 9.30 -3.95 -16.91
CA ALA A 61 8.00 -4.61 -16.81
C ALA A 61 7.17 -4.37 -18.09
N PRO A 62 6.48 -5.40 -18.61
CA PRO A 62 5.79 -5.34 -19.90
C PRO A 62 4.50 -4.49 -19.89
N GLY A 63 4.07 -3.99 -18.72
CA GLY A 63 2.85 -3.22 -18.58
C GLY A 63 2.89 -2.29 -17.38
N PHE A 64 1.84 -1.49 -17.24
CA PHE A 64 1.71 -0.54 -16.13
C PHE A 64 1.77 -1.27 -14.79
N THR A 65 2.63 -0.78 -13.88
CA THR A 65 2.77 -1.33 -12.53
C THR A 65 2.48 -0.25 -11.50
N PHE A 66 1.51 -0.50 -10.63
CA PHE A 66 1.26 0.31 -9.45
C PHE A 66 2.08 -0.24 -8.28
N ILE A 67 2.85 0.61 -7.63
CA ILE A 67 3.85 0.21 -6.65
C ILE A 67 3.53 0.90 -5.34
N ILE A 68 3.55 0.12 -4.26
CA ILE A 68 3.39 0.65 -2.91
C ILE A 68 4.61 0.24 -2.12
N ASN A 69 5.42 1.22 -1.74
CA ASN A 69 6.57 1.03 -0.87
C ASN A 69 6.18 1.41 0.55
N MET A 70 6.13 0.43 1.44
CA MET A 70 5.87 0.67 2.86
C MET A 70 7.19 0.71 3.61
N ILE A 71 7.60 1.93 3.99
CA ILE A 71 8.87 2.20 4.68
C ILE A 71 8.67 2.01 6.17
N ILE A 72 9.44 1.09 6.75
CA ILE A 72 9.38 0.68 8.15
C ILE A 72 10.74 0.97 8.81
N PRO A 73 10.76 1.61 10.00
CA PRO A 73 12.02 1.80 10.74
C PRO A 73 12.66 0.44 11.09
N SER A 74 14.00 0.32 11.01
CA SER A 74 14.68 -0.94 11.35
C SER A 74 14.66 -1.28 12.85
N PRO A 75 14.71 -2.57 13.23
CA PRO A 75 14.77 -3.01 14.63
C PRO A 75 16.16 -2.94 15.29
N ASN A 76 17.27 -3.05 14.54
CA ASN A 76 18.57 -3.41 15.14
C ASN A 76 19.70 -2.40 14.89
N ASN A 77 19.54 -1.46 13.97
CA ASN A 77 20.50 -0.40 13.68
C ASN A 77 19.74 0.88 13.36
N LEU A 78 20.06 1.97 14.06
CA LEU A 78 19.50 3.31 13.82
C LEU A 78 19.69 3.80 12.38
N SER A 79 20.61 3.18 11.62
CA SER A 79 20.93 3.56 10.25
C SER A 79 20.23 2.72 9.17
N MET A 80 19.62 1.58 9.52
CA MET A 80 18.98 0.72 8.53
C MET A 80 17.49 1.05 8.37
N VAL A 81 16.95 0.88 7.17
CA VAL A 81 15.52 1.03 6.88
C VAL A 81 15.02 -0.22 6.17
N LEU A 82 13.89 -0.77 6.63
CA LEU A 82 13.24 -1.92 6.01
C LEU A 82 12.07 -1.45 5.15
N LEU A 83 11.91 -2.03 3.97
CA LEU A 83 10.82 -1.66 3.05
C LEU A 83 10.12 -2.90 2.54
N PHE A 84 8.79 -2.92 2.67
CA PHE A 84 8.00 -3.83 1.84
C PHE A 84 7.64 -3.12 0.55
N VAL A 85 7.96 -3.73 -0.58
CA VAL A 85 7.55 -3.24 -1.89
C VAL A 85 6.49 -4.17 -2.42
N PHE A 86 5.32 -3.62 -2.72
CA PHE A 86 4.21 -4.37 -3.30
C PHE A 86 4.03 -3.97 -4.76
N TYR A 87 4.08 -4.95 -5.65
CA TYR A 87 3.90 -4.74 -7.09
C TYR A 87 2.51 -5.18 -7.51
N PHE A 88 1.74 -4.25 -8.07
CA PHE A 88 0.38 -4.47 -8.52
C PHE A 88 0.26 -4.21 -10.02
N GLN A 89 -0.38 -5.11 -10.75
CA GLN A 89 -0.69 -4.93 -12.18
C GLN A 89 -2.20 -4.90 -12.40
N PRO A 90 -2.71 -4.11 -13.36
CA PRO A 90 -4.13 -4.08 -13.68
C PRO A 90 -4.71 -5.47 -13.89
N ASP A 91 -5.91 -5.73 -13.37
CA ASP A 91 -6.59 -7.01 -13.58
C ASP A 91 -7.22 -7.15 -14.98
N SER A 92 -7.25 -6.03 -15.71
CA SER A 92 -7.70 -5.86 -17.09
C SER A 92 -6.72 -4.94 -17.83
N PRO A 93 -6.31 -5.26 -19.07
CA PRO A 93 -5.40 -4.39 -19.84
C PRO A 93 -6.04 -3.04 -20.22
N THR A 94 -7.38 -2.97 -20.22
CA THR A 94 -8.15 -1.75 -20.54
C THR A 94 -8.60 -0.99 -19.30
N LEU A 95 -8.10 -1.33 -18.10
CA LEU A 95 -8.57 -0.76 -16.83
C LEU A 95 -8.63 0.78 -16.84
N LEU A 96 -7.63 1.43 -17.43
CA LEU A 96 -7.54 2.89 -17.49
C LEU A 96 -8.44 3.50 -18.58
N ASP A 97 -8.89 2.71 -19.56
CA ASP A 97 -9.77 3.13 -20.65
C ASP A 97 -11.24 2.80 -20.38
N GLU A 98 -11.52 2.09 -19.28
CA GLU A 98 -12.88 1.72 -18.87
C GLU A 98 -13.63 2.96 -18.37
N ASN A 99 -14.84 3.18 -18.89
CA ASN A 99 -15.75 4.21 -18.38
C ASN A 99 -16.39 3.70 -17.07
N SER A 100 -15.67 3.86 -15.95
CA SER A 100 -16.11 3.41 -14.64
C SER A 100 -15.66 4.40 -13.54
N PRO A 101 -16.47 4.59 -12.47
CA PRO A 101 -16.13 5.47 -11.36
C PRO A 101 -14.71 5.31 -10.80
N PHE A 102 -14.25 4.06 -10.72
CA PHE A 102 -12.91 3.75 -10.22
C PHE A 102 -11.82 4.14 -11.21
N SER A 103 -12.04 3.92 -12.51
CA SER A 103 -11.04 4.20 -13.55
C SER A 103 -10.84 5.70 -13.70
N ASP A 104 -11.93 6.47 -13.66
CA ASP A 104 -11.88 7.95 -13.69
C ASP A 104 -11.15 8.48 -12.45
N LEU A 105 -11.54 8.04 -11.25
CA LEU A 105 -10.88 8.44 -10.01
C LEU A 105 -9.40 8.02 -9.96
N LEU A 106 -9.06 6.87 -10.53
CA LEU A 106 -7.67 6.43 -10.63
C LEU A 106 -6.88 7.31 -11.59
N ALA A 107 -7.42 7.65 -12.77
CA ALA A 107 -6.78 8.56 -13.70
C ALA A 107 -6.50 9.93 -13.04
N ASP A 108 -7.50 10.49 -12.36
CA ASP A 108 -7.37 11.74 -11.60
C ASP A 108 -6.31 11.61 -10.49
N PHE A 109 -6.21 10.46 -9.82
CA PHE A 109 -5.20 10.22 -8.80
C PHE A 109 -3.77 10.14 -9.38
N LEU A 110 -3.62 9.50 -10.53
CA LEU A 110 -2.32 9.36 -11.20
C LEU A 110 -1.83 10.74 -11.70
N ASP A 111 -2.70 11.53 -12.31
CA ASP A 111 -2.35 12.80 -12.97
C ASP A 111 -2.57 14.04 -12.08
N GLY A 112 -3.23 13.88 -10.93
CA GLY A 112 -3.53 14.95 -9.98
C GLY A 112 -2.33 15.46 -9.18
N ASP A 113 -2.57 16.35 -8.24
CA ASP A 113 -1.54 16.88 -7.33
C ASP A 113 -1.45 16.07 -6.01
N ASP A 114 -0.44 16.35 -5.21
CA ASP A 114 -0.22 15.65 -3.95
C ASP A 114 -1.32 15.94 -2.91
N ALA A 115 -1.97 17.11 -2.98
CA ALA A 115 -3.07 17.42 -2.07
C ALA A 115 -4.28 16.51 -2.35
N PHE A 116 -4.62 16.32 -3.63
CA PHE A 116 -5.62 15.37 -4.07
C PHE A 116 -5.22 13.97 -3.64
N ARG A 117 -4.02 13.49 -4.01
CA ARG A 117 -3.55 12.13 -3.68
C ARG A 117 -3.61 11.84 -2.18
N ASN A 118 -3.16 12.78 -1.35
CA ASN A 118 -3.17 12.65 0.11
C ASN A 118 -4.57 12.56 0.71
N SER A 119 -5.56 13.21 0.08
CA SER A 119 -6.96 13.16 0.49
C SER A 119 -7.70 11.89 0.04
N ARG A 120 -7.13 11.13 -0.91
CA ARG A 120 -7.77 9.96 -1.53
C ARG A 120 -7.17 8.63 -1.09
N PHE A 121 -5.84 8.54 -0.97
CA PHE A 121 -5.19 7.25 -0.77
C PHE A 121 -5.44 6.68 0.64
N LYS A 122 -6.05 5.50 0.69
CA LYS A 122 -6.57 4.87 1.92
C LYS A 122 -6.02 3.45 2.09
N LEU A 123 -5.80 3.07 3.34
CA LEU A 123 -5.44 1.72 3.77
C LEU A 123 -6.47 1.18 4.77
N ILE A 124 -6.84 -0.09 4.58
CA ILE A 124 -7.62 -0.87 5.54
C ILE A 124 -6.75 -2.05 6.01
N PRO A 125 -6.17 -1.98 7.22
CA PRO A 125 -5.46 -3.11 7.79
C PRO A 125 -6.44 -4.07 8.48
N THR A 126 -6.14 -5.36 8.48
CA THR A 126 -6.91 -6.37 9.20
C THR A 126 -5.99 -7.48 9.71
N VAL A 127 -5.89 -7.62 11.02
CA VAL A 127 -5.10 -8.70 11.64
C VAL A 127 -5.93 -9.99 11.68
N VAL A 128 -5.58 -10.94 10.83
CA VAL A 128 -6.23 -12.25 10.71
C VAL A 128 -5.81 -13.13 11.88
N GLU A 129 -4.50 -13.28 12.07
CA GLU A 129 -3.90 -14.02 13.18
C GLU A 129 -2.92 -13.12 13.93
N GLY A 130 -3.06 -13.07 15.25
CA GLY A 130 -2.27 -12.21 16.11
C GLY A 130 -2.91 -12.08 17.49
N THR A 131 -2.11 -11.66 18.47
CA THR A 131 -2.59 -11.46 19.84
C THR A 131 -3.63 -10.34 19.91
N PHE A 132 -4.50 -10.36 20.92
CA PHE A 132 -5.52 -9.33 21.11
C PHE A 132 -4.92 -7.91 21.16
N ILE A 133 -3.78 -7.76 21.85
CA ILE A 133 -3.06 -6.47 21.95
C ILE A 133 -2.65 -5.95 20.57
N VAL A 134 -2.16 -6.85 19.70
CA VAL A 134 -1.73 -6.47 18.34
C VAL A 134 -2.92 -6.11 17.47
N LYS A 135 -4.04 -6.85 17.58
CA LYS A 135 -5.29 -6.50 16.90
C LYS A 135 -5.79 -5.11 17.29
N GLN A 136 -5.71 -4.78 18.58
CA GLN A 136 -6.11 -3.48 19.09
C GLN A 136 -5.16 -2.35 18.63
N ALA A 137 -3.85 -2.61 18.60
CA ALA A 137 -2.84 -1.62 18.21
C ALA A 137 -2.90 -1.28 16.71
N VAL A 138 -3.03 -2.29 15.84
CA VAL A 138 -3.18 -2.10 14.39
C VAL A 138 -4.55 -1.51 14.06
N GLY A 139 -5.57 -1.94 14.81
CA GLY A 139 -6.96 -1.60 14.54
C GLY A 139 -7.48 -2.19 13.23
N SER A 140 -8.70 -1.83 12.90
CA SER A 140 -9.37 -2.20 11.64
C SER A 140 -10.00 -0.98 10.95
N VAL A 141 -9.59 0.22 11.36
CA VAL A 141 -10.20 1.46 10.92
C VAL A 141 -9.51 1.91 9.62
N PRO A 142 -10.27 2.08 8.52
CA PRO A 142 -9.75 2.67 7.29
C PRO A 142 -9.07 4.01 7.58
N THR A 143 -7.86 4.19 7.06
CA THR A 143 -7.05 5.39 7.32
C THR A 143 -6.60 6.00 6.00
N LEU A 144 -6.90 7.30 5.81
CA LEU A 144 -6.28 8.11 4.77
C LEU A 144 -4.81 8.31 5.13
N LEU A 145 -3.92 7.81 4.27
CA LEU A 145 -2.49 7.72 4.56
C LEU A 145 -1.81 9.08 4.45
N GLY A 146 -2.06 9.83 3.37
CA GLY A 146 -1.40 11.11 3.12
C GLY A 146 -1.73 12.22 4.13
N ASN A 147 -2.81 12.08 4.90
CA ASN A 147 -3.14 13.01 5.98
C ASN A 147 -2.40 12.69 7.30
N LYS A 148 -1.87 11.48 7.44
CA LYS A 148 -1.22 11.01 8.68
C LYS A 148 0.27 10.74 8.54
N LEU A 149 0.71 10.37 7.34
CA LEU A 149 2.07 9.96 6.99
C LEU A 149 2.58 10.79 5.81
N SER A 150 3.90 10.95 5.72
CA SER A 150 4.51 11.47 4.51
C SER A 150 4.36 10.44 3.39
N CYS A 151 3.74 10.86 2.29
CA CYS A 151 3.51 9.99 1.13
C CYS A 151 4.09 10.62 -0.16
N PRO A 152 5.39 10.48 -0.45
CA PRO A 152 5.92 10.85 -1.76
C PRO A 152 5.30 10.02 -2.89
N TYR A 153 5.01 10.67 -4.02
CA TYR A 153 4.43 10.04 -5.21
C TYR A 153 5.38 10.18 -6.40
N HIS A 154 5.56 9.09 -7.14
CA HIS A 154 6.49 9.04 -8.27
C HIS A 154 5.80 8.46 -9.51
N ARG A 155 5.65 9.28 -10.54
CA ARG A 155 5.16 8.84 -11.86
C ARG A 155 6.34 8.58 -12.78
N GLY A 156 6.44 7.34 -13.26
CA GLY A 156 7.34 6.96 -14.36
C GLY A 156 6.58 6.66 -15.64
N PRO A 157 7.27 6.32 -16.74
CA PRO A 157 6.64 6.01 -18.03
C PRO A 157 5.65 4.83 -17.96
N ASN A 158 5.98 3.78 -17.21
CA ASN A 158 5.21 2.55 -17.10
C ASN A 158 4.86 2.18 -15.65
N TYR A 159 5.00 3.12 -14.70
CA TYR A 159 4.67 2.85 -13.31
C TYR A 159 4.15 4.08 -12.57
N PHE A 160 3.49 3.81 -11.45
CA PHE A 160 3.19 4.80 -10.42
C PHE A 160 3.56 4.23 -9.07
N GLU A 161 4.36 4.96 -8.30
CA GLU A 161 4.87 4.52 -7.01
C GLU A 161 4.38 5.45 -5.90
N VAL A 162 3.89 4.86 -4.82
CA VAL A 162 3.52 5.52 -3.58
C VAL A 162 4.47 5.06 -2.47
N ASP A 163 5.25 5.99 -1.94
CA ASP A 163 6.09 5.74 -0.78
C ASP A 163 5.30 6.06 0.49
N ILE A 164 4.96 5.07 1.30
CA ILE A 164 4.29 5.25 2.59
C ILE A 164 5.36 5.28 3.68
N ASP A 165 5.72 6.48 4.13
CA ASP A 165 6.72 6.64 5.19
C ASP A 165 6.08 6.55 6.58
N ILE A 166 6.12 5.35 7.16
CA ILE A 166 5.61 5.14 8.52
C ILE A 166 6.51 5.83 9.56
N SER A 167 7.79 6.02 9.24
CA SER A 167 8.76 6.66 10.15
C SER A 167 8.41 8.12 10.44
N SER A 168 7.63 8.76 9.56
CA SER A 168 7.22 10.16 9.70
C SER A 168 6.19 10.40 10.82
N ASN A 169 5.64 9.36 11.45
CA ASN A 169 4.61 9.49 12.48
C ASN A 169 4.92 8.61 13.70
N SER A 170 5.03 9.25 14.88
CA SER A 170 5.38 8.56 16.12
C SER A 170 4.36 7.51 16.56
N VAL A 171 3.06 7.73 16.31
CA VAL A 171 2.01 6.76 16.62
C VAL A 171 2.13 5.55 15.72
N ALA A 172 2.30 5.77 14.41
CA ALA A 172 2.45 4.69 13.45
C ALA A 172 3.74 3.89 13.71
N ASN A 173 4.83 4.55 14.06
CA ASN A 173 6.08 3.91 14.52
C ASN A 173 5.87 3.02 15.74
N THR A 174 5.08 3.46 16.71
CA THR A 174 4.76 2.69 17.91
C THR A 174 3.98 1.43 17.54
N VAL A 175 2.97 1.55 16.67
CA VAL A 175 2.18 0.41 16.18
C VAL A 175 3.08 -0.61 15.50
N VAL A 176 3.92 -0.17 14.56
CA VAL A 176 4.83 -1.09 13.88
C VAL A 176 5.85 -1.68 14.87
N GLY A 177 6.36 -0.92 15.84
CA GLY A 177 7.21 -1.42 16.92
C GLY A 177 6.60 -2.59 17.69
N MET A 178 5.31 -2.50 18.04
CA MET A 178 4.57 -3.58 18.69
C MET A 178 4.40 -4.81 17.78
N VAL A 179 4.13 -4.57 16.49
CA VAL A 179 3.90 -5.63 15.51
C VAL A 179 5.21 -6.37 15.18
N LYS A 180 6.35 -5.67 15.12
CA LYS A 180 7.67 -6.21 14.74
C LYS A 180 8.05 -7.47 15.52
N GLY A 181 7.88 -7.45 16.84
CA GLY A 181 8.27 -8.55 17.72
C GLY A 181 7.47 -9.85 17.53
N VAL A 182 6.31 -9.77 16.86
CA VAL A 182 5.41 -10.90 16.64
C VAL A 182 5.21 -11.24 15.15
N THR A 183 5.96 -10.60 14.25
CA THR A 183 5.83 -10.76 12.78
C THR A 183 5.87 -12.22 12.31
N LYS A 184 6.67 -13.06 12.97
CA LYS A 184 6.80 -14.50 12.68
C LYS A 184 5.55 -15.33 13.00
N VAL A 185 4.62 -14.80 13.80
CA VAL A 185 3.35 -15.46 14.17
C VAL A 185 2.12 -14.62 13.80
N LEU A 186 2.34 -13.53 13.07
CA LEU A 186 1.31 -12.59 12.65
C LEU A 186 0.86 -12.90 11.23
N VAL A 187 -0.45 -12.80 11.00
CA VAL A 187 -1.03 -12.72 9.67
C VAL A 187 -1.84 -11.45 9.56
N VAL A 188 -1.44 -10.56 8.65
CA VAL A 188 -2.10 -9.26 8.42
C VAL A 188 -2.48 -9.13 6.96
N ASP A 189 -3.72 -8.72 6.73
CA ASP A 189 -4.23 -8.32 5.44
C ASP A 189 -4.21 -6.79 5.34
N LEU A 190 -3.73 -6.28 4.22
CA LEU A 190 -3.71 -4.87 3.87
C LEU A 190 -4.49 -4.71 2.57
N ALA A 191 -5.49 -3.83 2.58
CA ALA A 191 -6.20 -3.43 1.37
C ALA A 191 -6.02 -1.93 1.11
N PHE A 192 -5.56 -1.62 -0.10
CA PHE A 192 -5.35 -0.26 -0.57
C PHE A 192 -6.49 0.14 -1.49
N LEU A 193 -6.97 1.37 -1.37
CA LEU A 193 -8.05 1.91 -2.17
C LEU A 193 -7.99 3.43 -2.23
N LEU A 194 -8.74 4.00 -3.17
CA LEU A 194 -8.99 5.44 -3.25
C LEU A 194 -10.34 5.72 -2.57
N GLU A 195 -10.39 6.77 -1.77
CA GLU A 195 -11.61 7.18 -1.07
C GLU A 195 -12.53 8.00 -1.98
N SER A 196 -13.72 7.47 -2.24
CA SER A 196 -14.79 8.18 -2.93
C SER A 196 -15.42 9.24 -2.03
N GLN A 197 -15.43 10.48 -2.45
CA GLN A 197 -15.98 11.66 -1.78
C GLN A 197 -17.18 12.28 -2.52
N SER A 198 -17.45 11.89 -3.77
CA SER A 198 -18.65 12.27 -4.53
C SER A 198 -19.54 11.05 -4.86
N GLU A 199 -20.78 11.29 -5.31
CA GLU A 199 -21.70 10.22 -5.72
C GLU A 199 -21.24 9.51 -7.00
N GLU A 200 -20.62 10.24 -7.92
CA GLU A 200 -20.10 9.74 -9.21
C GLU A 200 -18.92 8.78 -9.02
N GLU A 201 -18.18 8.92 -7.92
CA GLU A 201 -17.05 8.07 -7.55
C GLU A 201 -17.47 6.77 -6.85
N LEU A 202 -18.77 6.55 -6.58
CA LEU A 202 -19.28 5.36 -5.90
C LEU A 202 -19.80 4.29 -6.88
N PRO A 203 -19.80 3.00 -6.48
CA PRO A 203 -19.27 2.45 -5.24
C PRO A 203 -17.74 2.39 -5.21
N GLU A 204 -17.16 2.42 -4.01
CA GLU A 204 -15.72 2.22 -3.83
C GLU A 204 -15.30 0.81 -4.30
N ALA A 205 -14.11 0.72 -4.88
CA ALA A 205 -13.46 -0.54 -5.23
C ALA A 205 -12.07 -0.63 -4.60
N ILE A 206 -11.67 -1.82 -4.19
CA ILE A 206 -10.29 -2.06 -3.73
C ILE A 206 -9.34 -1.97 -4.93
N LEU A 207 -8.27 -1.18 -4.77
CA LEU A 207 -7.19 -1.09 -5.74
C LEU A 207 -6.40 -2.40 -5.72
N GLY A 208 -5.87 -2.79 -4.57
CA GLY A 208 -5.08 -4.00 -4.43
C GLY A 208 -5.05 -4.50 -2.99
N THR A 209 -4.81 -5.80 -2.82
CA THR A 209 -4.71 -6.45 -1.50
C THR A 209 -3.40 -7.22 -1.36
N VAL A 210 -2.89 -7.30 -0.14
CA VAL A 210 -1.76 -8.16 0.21
C VAL A 210 -1.96 -8.75 1.60
N ARG A 211 -1.68 -10.02 1.75
CA ARG A 211 -1.55 -10.71 3.03
C ARG A 211 -0.08 -10.94 3.30
N LEU A 212 0.40 -10.48 4.44
CA LEU A 212 1.70 -10.81 4.98
C LEU A 212 1.51 -11.85 6.08
N GLN A 213 2.10 -13.03 5.88
CA GLN A 213 1.95 -14.19 6.75
C GLN A 213 3.32 -14.64 7.29
N ASN A 214 3.43 -14.67 8.63
CA ASN A 214 4.60 -15.20 9.36
C ASN A 214 5.92 -14.64 8.80
N VAL A 215 5.98 -13.33 8.54
CA VAL A 215 7.12 -12.72 7.87
C VAL A 215 8.30 -12.65 8.85
N SER A 216 9.47 -13.15 8.42
CA SER A 216 10.72 -12.92 9.15
C SER A 216 11.38 -11.65 8.62
N LEU A 217 11.70 -10.73 9.53
CA LEU A 217 12.43 -9.50 9.21
C LEU A 217 13.96 -9.65 9.34
N ASP A 218 14.44 -10.85 9.66
CA ASP A 218 15.85 -11.07 10.01
C ASP A 218 16.79 -11.04 8.80
N ASN A 219 16.28 -11.44 7.61
CA ASN A 219 17.07 -11.59 6.39
C ASN A 219 16.45 -10.80 5.22
N PRO A 220 16.38 -9.46 5.29
CA PRO A 220 15.93 -8.64 4.18
C PRO A 220 16.95 -8.67 3.03
N LEU A 221 16.50 -8.47 1.80
CA LEU A 221 17.41 -8.30 0.67
C LEU A 221 18.10 -6.95 0.81
N ARG A 222 19.41 -6.96 1.08
CA ARG A 222 20.19 -5.73 1.16
C ARG A 222 20.37 -5.15 -0.22
N VAL A 223 19.90 -3.92 -0.41
CA VAL A 223 20.08 -3.20 -1.66
C VAL A 223 21.40 -2.43 -1.58
N PRO A 224 22.35 -2.66 -2.50
CA PRO A 224 23.58 -1.90 -2.52
C PRO A 224 23.31 -0.40 -2.64
N ALA A 225 24.13 0.41 -1.96
CA ALA A 225 24.11 1.85 -2.11
C ALA A 225 24.36 2.24 -3.57
N LEU A 226 23.66 3.27 -4.05
CA LEU A 226 23.95 3.82 -5.37
C LEU A 226 25.40 4.34 -5.38
N GLN A 227 26.22 3.84 -6.30
CA GLN A 227 27.53 4.42 -6.55
C GLN A 227 27.29 5.78 -7.23
N THR A 228 27.49 6.86 -6.48
CA THR A 228 27.51 8.24 -6.98
C THR A 228 28.73 8.51 -7.82
#